data_AF-A0A351ERF6-F1
#
_entry.id   AF-A0A351ERF6-F1
#
_cell.length_a   1.000
_cell.length_b   1.000
_cell.length_c   1.000
_cell.angle_alpha   90.00
_cell.angle_beta   90.00
_cell.angle_gamma   90.00
#
_symmetry.space_group_name_H-M   'P 1'
#
loop_
_entity.id
_entity.type
_entity.pdbx_description
1 polymer ?
#
loop_
_entity_poly.entity_id
_entity_poly.type
_entity_poly.pdbx_seq_one_letter_code
_entity_poly.pdbx_strand_id
1 'polypeptide(L)'
;MIFEQHYLECLSQASYFIGDESTGRAVVVDPRRDIAPYLASAEEHGMTIELVLETHFHADFLSGHLEMAEATGAEIAYGSIADPEFPSRKLAHGERISLGEIELEIRHTPGHTPESISIVIYEHGDDAAPYGVLTGDTMFIGDVGRPDLLSSKGVTKEELAGQLYHSLHEQLMTLPDETLLYPGHGAGSSCGKNLSSNTSCSIGVQRENNYAVQPMTKEAFIDVVTEGQTAPPAYFGYDAALNKAIRPLFFEETGSRPLDLAEVLDAQQTRAIVLDSRSPDEFALGHLRGSINVGLAGRYSEFVGGIITAGTPIVIVADEAHENESKTRLARIGFDDVIGHLADPVQAFTNAPKHVVRSSRVEVAGAKAAMAGVADLQVVDVRQPGETADGVIEGATLIALTQLNDRINELDPTKPTLLYCAGGFRSMIASSKLEQAGFTDVTDLLGGYGAWSGAGEPVVVPAGV
;
A
#
# COMPACT_ATOMS: atom_id res chain seq x y z
N MET A 1 -22.77 1.72 21.78
CA MET A 1 -22.17 1.56 20.44
C MET A 1 -20.75 1.05 20.61
N ILE A 2 -20.38 0.03 19.84
CA ILE A 2 -18.99 -0.42 19.70
C ILE A 2 -18.47 0.18 18.38
N PHE A 3 -17.34 0.86 18.47
CA PHE A 3 -16.64 1.42 17.31
C PHE A 3 -15.15 1.08 17.44
N GLU A 4 -14.64 0.27 16.53
CA GLU A 4 -13.23 -0.11 16.49
C GLU A 4 -12.61 0.29 15.16
N GLN A 5 -11.47 0.99 15.24
CA GLN A 5 -10.64 1.27 14.09
C GLN A 5 -9.49 0.26 14.06
N HIS A 6 -9.43 -0.53 12.99
CA HIS A 6 -8.31 -1.41 12.72
C HIS A 6 -7.39 -0.77 11.68
N TYR A 7 -6.20 -0.37 12.11
CA TYR A 7 -5.22 0.30 11.26
C TYR A 7 -4.07 -0.64 10.89
N LEU A 8 -3.81 -0.78 9.59
CA LEU A 8 -2.71 -1.55 9.04
C LEU A 8 -1.58 -0.62 8.62
N GLU A 9 -0.55 -0.48 9.45
CA GLU A 9 0.56 0.44 9.24
C GLU A 9 1.28 0.24 7.90
N CYS A 10 1.42 -1.01 7.43
CA CYS A 10 2.23 -1.29 6.26
C CYS A 10 1.60 -0.89 4.92
N LEU A 11 0.28 -0.69 4.89
CA LEU A 11 -0.47 -0.12 3.76
C LEU A 11 -1.05 1.27 4.10
N SER A 12 -0.84 1.72 5.35
CA SER A 12 -1.49 2.90 5.90
C SER A 12 -3.01 2.88 5.76
N GLN A 13 -3.62 1.70 5.86
CA GLN A 13 -5.04 1.44 5.60
C GLN A 13 -5.84 1.34 6.90
N ALA A 14 -7.04 1.90 6.92
CA ALA A 14 -7.97 1.85 8.04
C ALA A 14 -9.26 1.14 7.64
N SER A 15 -9.71 0.27 8.52
CA SER A 15 -10.99 -0.44 8.42
C SER A 15 -11.74 -0.32 9.74
N TYR A 16 -13.05 -0.50 9.70
CA TYR A 16 -13.91 -0.16 10.84
C TYR A 16 -14.87 -1.28 11.18
N PHE A 17 -14.97 -1.62 12.45
CA PHE A 17 -16.01 -2.47 13.00
C PHE A 17 -17.00 -1.60 13.77
N ILE A 18 -18.29 -1.70 13.44
CA ILE A 18 -19.36 -0.92 14.10
C ILE A 18 -20.42 -1.91 14.58
N GLY A 19 -20.67 -1.93 15.89
CA GLY A 19 -21.61 -2.86 16.53
C GLY A 19 -22.63 -2.15 17.42
N ASP A 20 -23.89 -2.56 17.29
CA ASP A 20 -25.00 -2.13 18.12
C ASP A 20 -25.21 -3.10 19.29
N GLU A 21 -24.91 -2.66 20.51
CA GLU A 21 -25.00 -3.50 21.71
C GLU A 21 -26.44 -3.90 22.06
N SER A 22 -27.45 -3.12 21.62
CA SER A 22 -28.85 -3.38 21.95
C SER A 22 -29.41 -4.58 21.17
N THR A 23 -28.90 -4.82 19.95
CA THR A 23 -29.34 -5.86 19.03
C THR A 23 -28.32 -6.96 18.80
N GLY A 24 -27.04 -6.70 19.08
CA GLY A 24 -25.92 -7.58 18.72
C GLY A 24 -25.60 -7.57 17.22
N ARG A 25 -26.07 -6.58 16.45
CA ARG A 25 -25.83 -6.48 14.99
C ARG A 25 -24.61 -5.62 14.72
N ALA A 26 -23.78 -6.04 13.77
CA ALA A 26 -22.56 -5.32 13.40
C ALA A 26 -22.34 -5.27 11.89
N VAL A 27 -21.52 -4.29 11.49
CA VAL A 27 -21.00 -4.15 10.13
C VAL A 27 -19.50 -3.98 10.16
N VAL A 28 -18.84 -4.38 9.07
CA VAL A 28 -17.43 -4.09 8.84
C VAL A 28 -17.30 -3.22 7.60
N VAL A 29 -16.48 -2.17 7.68
CA VAL A 29 -16.22 -1.24 6.59
C VAL A 29 -14.79 -1.38 6.11
N ASP A 30 -14.63 -1.57 4.79
CA ASP A 30 -13.35 -1.73 4.08
C ASP A 30 -12.43 -2.79 4.72
N PRO A 31 -12.91 -4.04 4.95
CA PRO A 31 -12.11 -5.08 5.62
C PRO A 31 -10.81 -5.40 4.90
N ARG A 32 -9.76 -5.60 5.70
CA ARG A 32 -8.53 -6.29 5.31
C ARG A 32 -8.85 -7.71 4.85
N ARG A 33 -8.00 -8.27 3.99
CA ARG A 33 -8.15 -9.66 3.52
C ARG A 33 -7.92 -10.71 4.60
N ASP A 34 -7.02 -10.44 5.54
CA ASP A 34 -6.86 -11.21 6.77
C ASP A 34 -7.97 -10.84 7.77
N ILE A 35 -9.06 -11.61 7.74
CA ILE A 35 -10.32 -11.26 8.41
C ILE A 35 -10.39 -11.65 9.89
N ALA A 36 -9.43 -12.42 10.39
CA ALA A 36 -9.44 -12.95 11.76
C ALA A 36 -9.66 -11.87 12.84
N PRO A 37 -9.08 -10.65 12.75
CA PRO A 37 -9.32 -9.60 13.74
C PRO A 37 -10.78 -9.17 13.86
N TYR A 38 -11.54 -9.16 12.76
CA TYR A 38 -12.96 -8.76 12.79
C TYR A 38 -13.84 -9.86 13.38
N LEU A 39 -13.53 -11.12 13.06
CA LEU A 39 -14.22 -12.27 13.64
C LEU A 39 -13.97 -12.35 15.15
N ALA A 40 -12.74 -12.08 15.58
CA ALA A 40 -12.39 -12.02 17.01
C ALA A 40 -13.13 -10.89 17.73
N SER A 41 -13.22 -9.70 17.13
CA SER A 41 -14.00 -8.58 17.68
C SER A 41 -15.49 -8.92 17.80
N ALA A 42 -16.04 -9.57 16.77
CA ALA A 42 -17.44 -10.01 16.80
C ALA A 42 -17.68 -11.05 17.90
N GLU A 43 -16.79 -12.02 18.08
CA GLU A 43 -16.89 -13.02 19.15
C GLU A 43 -16.76 -12.38 20.55
N GLU A 44 -15.77 -11.51 20.75
CA GLU A 44 -15.51 -10.81 22.01
C GLU A 44 -16.74 -10.01 22.48
N HIS A 45 -17.40 -9.34 21.54
CA HIS A 45 -18.53 -8.48 21.83
C HIS A 45 -19.91 -9.16 21.68
N GLY A 46 -19.95 -10.44 21.30
CA GLY A 46 -21.20 -11.16 21.07
C GLY A 46 -22.03 -10.60 19.91
N MET A 47 -21.35 -10.15 18.85
CA MET A 47 -21.94 -9.48 17.69
C MET A 47 -22.08 -10.44 16.49
N THR A 48 -23.06 -10.17 15.64
CA THR A 48 -23.25 -10.82 14.34
C THR A 48 -22.97 -9.81 13.23
N ILE A 49 -21.94 -10.06 12.43
CA ILE A 49 -21.63 -9.24 11.27
C ILE A 49 -22.61 -9.60 10.15
N GLU A 50 -23.48 -8.66 9.77
CA GLU A 50 -24.53 -8.89 8.77
C GLU A 50 -24.26 -8.17 7.43
N LEU A 51 -23.37 -7.17 7.44
CA LEU A 51 -23.07 -6.36 6.26
C LEU A 51 -21.57 -6.04 6.21
N VAL A 52 -21.00 -6.19 5.02
CA VAL A 52 -19.68 -5.65 4.66
C VAL A 52 -19.91 -4.45 3.77
N LEU A 53 -19.54 -3.28 4.27
CA LEU A 53 -19.66 -2.01 3.54
C LEU A 53 -18.31 -1.70 2.89
N GLU A 54 -18.34 -1.42 1.61
CA GLU A 54 -17.15 -0.97 0.88
C GLU A 54 -17.35 0.47 0.43
N THR A 55 -16.42 1.34 0.82
CA THR A 55 -16.50 2.75 0.45
C THR A 55 -16.26 2.94 -1.04
N HIS A 56 -15.41 2.11 -1.66
CA HIS A 56 -15.09 2.13 -3.08
C HIS A 56 -14.34 0.85 -3.51
N PHE A 57 -14.07 0.68 -4.80
CA PHE A 57 -13.14 -0.35 -5.27
C PHE A 57 -11.69 0.05 -4.97
N HIS A 58 -11.16 -0.48 -3.88
CA HIS A 58 -9.78 -0.27 -3.44
C HIS A 58 -8.78 -0.64 -4.53
N ALA A 59 -7.70 0.13 -4.63
CA ALA A 59 -6.65 -0.09 -5.63
C ALA A 59 -5.32 -0.50 -5.01
N ASP A 60 -5.11 -0.31 -3.72
CA ASP A 60 -3.82 -0.44 -3.06
C ASP A 60 -3.72 -1.69 -2.14
N PHE A 61 -4.87 -2.30 -1.88
CA PHE A 61 -5.00 -3.60 -1.24
C PHE A 61 -6.19 -4.38 -1.81
N LEU A 62 -6.17 -5.69 -1.58
CA LEU A 62 -7.30 -6.56 -1.88
C LEU A 62 -8.21 -6.67 -0.67
N SER A 63 -9.45 -6.22 -0.81
CA SER A 63 -10.42 -6.24 0.28
C SER A 63 -10.84 -7.67 0.66
N GLY A 64 -11.09 -7.87 1.95
CA GLY A 64 -11.61 -9.11 2.51
C GLY A 64 -13.12 -9.30 2.36
N HIS A 65 -13.80 -8.53 1.50
CA HIS A 65 -15.26 -8.62 1.38
C HIS A 65 -15.78 -10.03 1.02
N LEU A 66 -15.06 -10.77 0.16
CA LEU A 66 -15.45 -12.14 -0.19
C LEU A 66 -15.17 -13.10 0.97
N GLU A 67 -14.01 -12.97 1.62
CA GLU A 67 -13.63 -13.77 2.78
C GLU A 67 -14.62 -13.56 3.94
N MET A 68 -15.00 -12.31 4.22
CA MET A 68 -16.00 -11.96 5.23
C MET A 68 -17.37 -12.55 4.90
N ALA A 69 -17.83 -12.42 3.65
CA ALA A 69 -19.12 -12.95 3.23
C ALA A 69 -19.18 -14.48 3.35
N GLU A 70 -18.12 -15.19 2.98
CA GLU A 70 -18.02 -16.65 3.16
C GLU A 70 -18.04 -17.03 4.65
N ALA A 71 -17.26 -16.35 5.48
CA ALA A 71 -17.11 -16.70 6.90
C ALA A 71 -18.36 -16.39 7.75
N THR A 72 -19.12 -15.35 7.38
CA THR A 72 -20.20 -14.81 8.22
C THR A 72 -21.59 -14.92 7.59
N GLY A 73 -21.68 -15.08 6.27
CA GLY A 73 -22.93 -14.93 5.52
C GLY A 73 -23.37 -13.47 5.33
N ALA A 74 -22.55 -12.49 5.70
CA ALA A 74 -22.84 -11.07 5.52
C ALA A 74 -23.05 -10.70 4.05
N GLU A 75 -23.98 -9.77 3.82
CA GLU A 75 -24.16 -9.18 2.49
C GLU A 75 -23.03 -8.19 2.19
N ILE A 76 -22.54 -8.17 0.95
CA ILE A 76 -21.55 -7.17 0.51
C ILE A 76 -22.30 -5.99 -0.09
N ALA A 77 -21.95 -4.77 0.28
CA ALA A 77 -22.62 -3.57 -0.19
C ALA A 77 -21.63 -2.49 -0.67
N TYR A 78 -21.99 -1.84 -1.76
CA TYR A 78 -21.24 -0.76 -2.39
C TYR A 78 -22.20 0.40 -2.73
N GLY A 79 -21.64 1.56 -3.09
CA GLY A 79 -22.39 2.65 -3.71
C GLY A 79 -23.22 2.20 -4.91
N SER A 80 -24.36 2.87 -5.13
CA SER A 80 -25.39 2.44 -6.08
C SER A 80 -24.93 2.21 -7.53
N ILE A 81 -23.85 2.84 -7.95
CA ILE A 81 -23.31 2.73 -9.32
C ILE A 81 -22.16 1.73 -9.45
N ALA A 82 -21.73 1.10 -8.35
CA ALA A 82 -20.71 0.06 -8.39
C ALA A 82 -21.20 -1.13 -9.23
N ASP A 83 -20.30 -1.78 -9.97
CA ASP A 83 -20.63 -2.91 -10.86
C ASP A 83 -19.57 -4.03 -10.73
N PRO A 84 -19.59 -4.80 -9.62
CA PRO A 84 -18.74 -5.98 -9.46
C PRO A 84 -19.36 -7.23 -10.13
N GLU A 85 -18.54 -8.25 -10.35
CA GLU A 85 -18.95 -9.55 -10.90
C GLU A 85 -19.75 -10.41 -9.91
N PHE A 86 -19.73 -10.09 -8.62
CA PHE A 86 -20.44 -10.78 -7.55
C PHE A 86 -21.70 -10.03 -7.11
N PRO A 87 -22.66 -10.69 -6.46
CA PRO A 87 -23.83 -10.01 -5.89
C PRO A 87 -23.41 -8.95 -4.87
N SER A 88 -23.90 -7.72 -5.05
CA SER A 88 -23.69 -6.65 -4.08
C SER A 88 -24.96 -5.81 -3.91
N ARG A 89 -25.28 -5.44 -2.66
CA ARG A 89 -26.30 -4.44 -2.36
C ARG A 89 -25.86 -3.09 -2.90
N LYS A 90 -26.78 -2.38 -3.54
CA LYS A 90 -26.56 -1.06 -4.14
C LYS A 90 -27.11 0.00 -3.20
N LEU A 91 -26.20 0.74 -2.55
CA LEU A 91 -26.54 1.74 -1.55
C LEU A 91 -26.79 3.09 -2.20
N ALA A 92 -28.00 3.61 -2.02
CA ALA A 92 -28.41 4.90 -2.59
C ALA A 92 -27.93 6.07 -1.73
N HIS A 93 -27.70 7.23 -2.36
CA HIS A 93 -27.47 8.47 -1.63
C HIS A 93 -28.67 8.80 -0.72
N GLY A 94 -28.41 9.09 0.54
CA GLY A 94 -29.41 9.38 1.58
C GLY A 94 -30.08 8.14 2.17
N GLU A 95 -29.69 6.92 1.73
CA GLU A 95 -30.18 5.68 2.34
C GLU A 95 -29.69 5.58 3.79
N ARG A 96 -30.56 5.12 4.69
CA ARG A 96 -30.23 4.87 6.09
C ARG A 96 -30.33 3.39 6.43
N ILE A 97 -29.29 2.87 7.09
CA ILE A 97 -29.18 1.47 7.53
C ILE A 97 -29.17 1.47 9.06
N SER A 98 -30.22 0.91 9.66
CA SER A 98 -30.31 0.77 11.12
C SER A 98 -29.72 -0.56 11.57
N LEU A 99 -28.79 -0.51 12.53
CA LEU A 99 -28.31 -1.68 13.27
C LEU A 99 -29.12 -1.90 14.55
N GLY A 100 -29.70 -0.84 15.11
CA GLY A 100 -30.54 -0.87 16.29
C GLY A 100 -30.80 0.55 16.72
N GLU A 101 -30.09 0.99 17.75
CA GLU A 101 -29.96 2.40 18.08
C GLU A 101 -29.09 3.14 17.05
N ILE A 102 -28.01 2.47 16.61
CA ILE A 102 -27.09 3.02 15.61
C ILE A 102 -27.75 3.09 14.23
N GLU A 103 -27.55 4.22 13.55
CA GLU A 103 -27.98 4.44 12.17
C GLU A 103 -26.82 4.93 11.29
N LEU A 104 -26.68 4.31 10.12
CA LEU A 104 -25.67 4.63 9.12
C LEU A 104 -26.34 5.30 7.92
N GLU A 105 -26.00 6.55 7.64
CA GLU A 105 -26.46 7.28 6.45
C GLU A 105 -25.40 7.22 5.35
N ILE A 106 -25.83 6.81 4.16
CA ILE A 106 -24.96 6.69 2.99
C ILE A 106 -24.95 8.01 2.21
N ARG A 107 -23.76 8.57 1.97
CA ARG A 107 -23.55 9.71 1.08
C ARG A 107 -22.75 9.26 -0.13
N HIS A 108 -23.32 9.36 -1.32
CA HIS A 108 -22.55 9.25 -2.56
C HIS A 108 -21.56 10.41 -2.66
N THR A 109 -20.28 10.10 -2.65
CA THR A 109 -19.17 11.06 -2.62
C THR A 109 -18.13 10.71 -3.68
N PRO A 110 -18.48 10.78 -4.98
CA PRO A 110 -17.55 10.49 -6.06
C PRO A 110 -16.37 11.45 -6.09
N GLY A 111 -15.23 10.97 -6.56
CA GLY A 111 -14.05 11.82 -6.73
C GLY A 111 -12.76 11.02 -6.80
N HIS A 112 -12.51 10.20 -5.78
CA HIS A 112 -11.45 9.21 -5.84
C HIS A 112 -11.79 8.10 -6.84
N THR A 113 -13.00 7.56 -6.71
CA THR A 113 -13.63 6.69 -7.70
C THR A 113 -15.06 7.20 -8.00
N PRO A 114 -15.68 6.79 -9.12
CA PRO A 114 -17.05 7.16 -9.42
C PRO A 114 -18.06 6.62 -8.40
N GLU A 115 -17.87 5.41 -7.89
CA GLU A 115 -18.81 4.75 -6.97
C GLU A 115 -18.61 5.10 -5.50
N SER A 116 -17.56 5.87 -5.17
CA SER A 116 -17.20 6.23 -3.80
C SER A 116 -18.39 6.69 -2.96
N ILE A 117 -18.54 6.12 -1.77
CA ILE A 117 -19.48 6.54 -0.74
C ILE A 117 -18.74 6.92 0.55
N SER A 118 -19.34 7.83 1.30
CA SER A 118 -19.01 8.10 2.71
C SER A 118 -20.18 7.64 3.59
N ILE A 119 -19.87 7.14 4.78
CA ILE A 119 -20.85 6.56 5.71
C ILE A 119 -20.89 7.43 6.96
N VAL A 120 -22.00 8.13 7.17
CA VAL A 120 -22.22 8.97 8.35
C VAL A 120 -22.85 8.12 9.45
N ILE A 121 -22.27 8.16 10.65
CA ILE A 121 -22.62 7.33 11.79
C ILE A 121 -23.36 8.18 12.81
N TYR A 122 -24.57 7.75 13.16
CA TYR A 122 -25.37 8.30 14.26
C TYR A 122 -25.41 7.27 15.39
N GLU A 123 -25.13 7.69 16.62
CA GLU A 123 -25.31 6.83 17.81
C GLU A 123 -26.81 6.54 18.02
N HIS A 124 -27.65 7.54 17.79
CA HIS A 124 -29.10 7.41 17.68
C HIS A 124 -29.61 8.14 16.42
N GLY A 125 -30.51 7.51 15.66
CA GLY A 125 -30.97 8.04 14.36
C GLY A 125 -31.61 9.45 14.40
N ASP A 126 -32.11 9.89 15.55
CA ASP A 126 -32.68 11.23 15.78
C ASP A 126 -31.69 12.26 16.33
N ASP A 127 -30.42 11.90 16.49
CA ASP A 127 -29.36 12.81 16.94
C ASP A 127 -29.18 13.98 15.96
N ALA A 128 -29.06 15.18 16.53
CA ALA A 128 -28.87 16.41 15.76
C ALA A 128 -27.49 16.48 15.09
N ALA A 129 -26.47 15.85 15.70
CA ALA A 129 -25.11 15.78 15.18
C ALA A 129 -24.68 14.30 15.12
N PRO A 130 -24.15 13.83 13.98
CA PRO A 130 -23.60 12.48 13.89
C PRO A 130 -22.31 12.36 14.70
N TYR A 131 -22.07 11.16 15.22
CA TYR A 131 -20.83 10.79 15.89
C TYR A 131 -19.61 10.99 14.99
N GLY A 132 -19.70 10.49 13.76
CA GLY A 132 -18.61 10.58 12.81
C GLY A 132 -19.00 10.25 11.38
N VAL A 133 -18.05 10.36 10.47
CA VAL A 133 -18.17 9.98 9.07
C VAL A 133 -16.94 9.18 8.64
N LEU A 134 -17.19 7.99 8.11
CA LEU A 134 -16.19 7.22 7.38
C LEU A 134 -16.14 7.77 5.96
N THR A 135 -15.01 8.34 5.57
CA THR A 135 -14.87 9.08 4.31
C THR A 135 -14.26 8.27 3.18
N GLY A 136 -13.86 7.02 3.47
CA GLY A 136 -13.04 6.21 2.57
C GLY A 136 -11.86 7.04 2.08
N ASP A 137 -11.66 7.02 0.76
CA ASP A 137 -10.61 7.81 0.12
C ASP A 137 -11.14 9.12 -0.50
N THR A 138 -12.35 9.57 -0.12
CA THR A 138 -12.86 10.87 -0.61
C THR A 138 -12.10 12.03 0.06
N MET A 139 -11.98 12.01 1.39
CA MET A 139 -11.32 13.05 2.17
C MET A 139 -10.38 12.41 3.17
N PHE A 140 -9.19 12.99 3.30
CA PHE A 140 -8.21 12.61 4.30
C PHE A 140 -7.97 13.75 5.29
N ILE A 141 -7.19 13.47 6.33
CA ILE A 141 -6.79 14.52 7.28
C ILE A 141 -5.75 15.42 6.63
N GLY A 142 -6.18 16.62 6.21
CA GLY A 142 -5.33 17.63 5.57
C GLY A 142 -5.17 17.46 4.06
N ASP A 143 -5.83 16.46 3.46
CA ASP A 143 -5.76 16.17 2.03
C ASP A 143 -7.03 15.49 1.51
N VAL A 144 -7.04 15.04 0.26
CA VAL A 144 -8.14 14.33 -0.40
C VAL A 144 -7.64 13.20 -1.30
N GLY A 145 -8.54 12.32 -1.69
CA GLY A 145 -8.25 11.24 -2.64
C GLY A 145 -7.73 11.76 -3.97
N ARG A 146 -6.72 11.09 -4.51
CA ARG A 146 -6.27 11.34 -5.88
C ARG A 146 -7.36 10.95 -6.90
N PRO A 147 -7.65 11.77 -7.92
CA PRO A 147 -8.70 11.49 -8.92
C PRO A 147 -8.17 10.85 -10.21
N ASP A 148 -6.91 10.39 -10.25
CA ASP A 148 -6.21 9.93 -11.47
C ASP A 148 -5.91 8.42 -11.49
N LEU A 149 -6.54 7.63 -10.61
CA LEU A 149 -6.38 6.17 -10.62
C LEU A 149 -7.01 5.53 -11.86
N LEU A 150 -6.29 4.55 -12.42
CA LEU A 150 -6.68 3.78 -13.60
C LEU A 150 -7.95 2.92 -13.40
N SER A 151 -8.40 2.75 -12.15
CA SER A 151 -9.61 2.02 -11.79
C SER A 151 -10.90 2.68 -12.32
N SER A 152 -10.83 3.96 -12.66
CA SER A 152 -11.93 4.83 -13.09
C SER A 152 -12.14 4.85 -14.61
N LYS A 153 -12.29 3.66 -15.22
CA LYS A 153 -12.51 3.52 -16.68
C LYS A 153 -13.67 4.39 -17.15
N GLY A 154 -13.41 5.25 -18.13
CA GLY A 154 -14.44 6.07 -18.78
C GLY A 154 -14.68 7.45 -18.18
N VAL A 155 -13.90 7.86 -17.17
CA VAL A 155 -13.95 9.21 -16.58
C VAL A 155 -12.53 9.78 -16.55
N THR A 156 -12.35 11.05 -16.92
CA THR A 156 -11.04 11.70 -16.85
C THR A 156 -10.70 12.13 -15.43
N LYS A 157 -9.41 12.36 -15.15
CA LYS A 157 -8.97 12.87 -13.84
C LYS A 157 -9.57 14.24 -13.51
N GLU A 158 -9.80 15.09 -14.50
CA GLU A 158 -10.42 16.41 -14.34
C GLU A 158 -11.91 16.30 -14.03
N GLU A 159 -12.60 15.35 -14.67
CA GLU A 159 -14.01 15.07 -14.37
C GLU A 159 -14.18 14.55 -12.94
N LEU A 160 -13.33 13.61 -12.52
CA LEU A 160 -13.28 13.10 -11.15
C LEU A 160 -12.91 14.17 -10.13
N ALA A 161 -11.91 15.00 -10.40
CA ALA A 161 -11.59 16.16 -9.56
C ALA A 161 -12.78 17.12 -9.44
N GLY A 162 -13.52 17.32 -10.53
CA GLY A 162 -14.73 18.12 -10.52
C GLY A 162 -15.85 17.51 -9.67
N GLN A 163 -16.00 16.19 -9.67
CA GLN A 163 -16.94 15.46 -8.79
C GLN A 163 -16.51 15.54 -7.33
N LEU A 164 -15.21 15.37 -7.06
CA LEU A 164 -14.62 15.49 -5.74
C LEU A 164 -14.93 16.85 -5.12
N TYR A 165 -14.80 17.95 -5.88
CA TYR A 165 -15.18 19.28 -5.42
C TYR A 165 -16.61 19.33 -4.85
N HIS A 166 -17.58 18.76 -5.58
CA HIS A 166 -18.98 18.71 -5.12
C HIS A 166 -19.14 17.80 -3.91
N SER A 167 -18.51 16.62 -3.90
CA SER A 167 -18.52 15.70 -2.76
C SER A 167 -18.02 16.34 -1.47
N LEU A 168 -16.94 17.12 -1.55
CA LEU A 168 -16.41 17.83 -0.39
C LEU A 168 -17.36 18.93 0.08
N HIS A 169 -17.75 19.84 -0.82
CA HIS A 169 -18.45 21.08 -0.43
C HIS A 169 -19.95 20.89 -0.18
N GLU A 170 -20.59 19.99 -0.91
CA GLU A 170 -22.04 19.79 -0.87
C GLU A 170 -22.43 18.58 -0.01
N GLN A 171 -21.50 17.66 0.28
CA GLN A 171 -21.76 16.50 1.11
C GLN A 171 -21.01 16.56 2.43
N LEU A 172 -19.68 16.49 2.43
CA LEU A 172 -18.92 16.36 3.68
C LEU A 172 -18.92 17.65 4.52
N MET A 173 -18.76 18.81 3.87
CA MET A 173 -18.72 20.11 4.55
C MET A 173 -20.08 20.61 5.06
N THR A 174 -21.17 19.88 4.78
CA THR A 174 -22.49 20.14 5.36
C THR A 174 -22.67 19.52 6.75
N LEU A 175 -21.75 18.64 7.17
CA LEU A 175 -21.75 18.06 8.50
C LEU A 175 -21.37 19.11 9.56
N PRO A 176 -21.89 18.97 10.80
CA PRO A 176 -21.47 19.78 11.94
C PRO A 176 -19.95 19.70 12.19
N ASP A 177 -19.38 20.75 12.75
CA ASP A 177 -17.92 20.86 12.94
C ASP A 177 -17.39 19.86 13.98
N GLU A 178 -18.25 19.42 14.91
CA GLU A 178 -17.97 18.41 15.92
C GLU A 178 -17.93 16.98 15.38
N THR A 179 -18.49 16.72 14.19
CA THR A 179 -18.50 15.37 13.59
C THR A 179 -17.08 14.89 13.34
N LEU A 180 -16.75 13.70 13.84
CA LEU A 180 -15.45 13.08 13.64
C LEU A 180 -15.33 12.57 12.19
N LEU A 181 -14.14 12.69 11.61
CA LEU A 181 -13.77 12.19 10.30
C LEU A 181 -12.79 11.04 10.47
N TYR A 182 -13.10 9.94 9.78
CA TYR A 182 -12.36 8.70 9.75
C TYR A 182 -12.05 8.32 8.28
N PRO A 183 -10.80 8.45 7.84
CA PRO A 183 -10.43 8.15 6.45
C PRO A 183 -10.11 6.68 6.21
N GLY A 184 -10.18 6.22 4.97
CA GLY A 184 -9.69 4.89 4.56
C GLY A 184 -8.17 4.74 4.64
N HIS A 185 -7.42 5.85 4.59
CA HIS A 185 -5.96 5.86 4.64
C HIS A 185 -5.36 6.98 5.48
N GLY A 186 -4.13 6.77 5.98
CA GLY A 186 -3.33 7.75 6.71
C GLY A 186 -1.89 7.87 6.20
N ALA A 187 -1.01 8.48 7.00
CA ALA A 187 0.37 8.82 6.60
C ALA A 187 1.11 7.68 5.88
N GLY A 188 1.61 8.00 4.69
CA GLY A 188 2.43 7.10 3.86
C GLY A 188 1.69 6.37 2.75
N SER A 189 0.35 6.33 2.72
CA SER A 189 -0.39 5.75 1.59
C SER A 189 -0.16 6.54 0.28
N SER A 190 -0.20 5.83 -0.85
CA SER A 190 -0.09 6.40 -2.20
C SER A 190 -1.43 6.88 -2.78
N CYS A 191 -2.52 6.82 -1.99
CA CYS A 191 -3.85 7.30 -2.38
C CYS A 191 -4.05 8.81 -2.16
N GLY A 192 -3.18 9.47 -1.40
CA GLY A 192 -3.16 10.92 -1.15
C GLY A 192 -1.75 11.52 -1.27
N LYS A 193 -1.62 12.85 -1.29
CA LYS A 193 -0.33 13.54 -1.47
C LYS A 193 0.42 13.75 -0.15
N ASN A 194 -0.28 14.19 0.90
CA ASN A 194 0.26 14.61 2.20
C ASN A 194 -0.64 14.15 3.35
N LEU A 195 -0.68 12.84 3.59
CA LEU A 195 -1.54 12.23 4.60
C LEU A 195 -1.00 12.43 6.03
N SER A 196 -1.88 12.81 6.96
CA SER A 196 -1.55 12.95 8.39
C SER A 196 -1.30 11.61 9.08
N SER A 197 -0.48 11.62 10.15
CA SER A 197 -0.28 10.47 11.04
C SER A 197 -1.43 10.28 12.04
N ASN A 198 -2.30 11.27 12.21
CA ASN A 198 -3.51 11.11 13.01
C ASN A 198 -4.48 10.15 12.29
N THR A 199 -5.22 9.36 13.05
CA THR A 199 -6.17 8.38 12.49
C THR A 199 -7.63 8.87 12.49
N SER A 200 -7.89 10.02 13.12
CA SER A 200 -9.15 10.76 13.06
C SER A 200 -8.94 12.26 13.33
N CYS A 201 -9.89 13.09 12.91
CA CYS A 201 -9.98 14.51 13.25
C CYS A 201 -11.45 14.95 13.21
N SER A 202 -11.79 16.24 13.40
CA SER A 202 -13.17 16.71 13.19
C SER A 202 -13.34 17.43 11.85
N ILE A 203 -14.57 17.47 11.35
CA ILE A 203 -14.96 18.24 10.16
C ILE A 203 -14.58 19.73 10.32
N GLY A 204 -14.75 20.30 11.51
CA GLY A 204 -14.33 21.68 11.80
C GLY A 204 -12.83 21.90 11.59
N VAL A 205 -12.00 20.97 12.05
CA VAL A 205 -10.53 21.03 11.83
C VAL A 205 -10.19 20.96 10.34
N GLN A 206 -10.88 20.12 9.57
CA GLN A 206 -10.69 20.04 8.12
C GLN A 206 -11.11 21.33 7.43
N ARG A 207 -12.24 21.92 7.83
CA ARG A 207 -12.72 23.20 7.30
C ARG A 207 -11.70 24.32 7.49
N GLU A 208 -11.03 24.34 8.63
CA GLU A 208 -10.00 25.34 8.93
C GLU A 208 -8.68 25.11 8.20
N ASN A 209 -8.24 23.86 8.03
CA ASN A 209 -6.85 23.55 7.69
C ASN A 209 -6.65 22.79 6.38
N ASN A 210 -7.67 22.09 5.88
CA ASN A 210 -7.54 21.30 4.65
C ASN A 210 -7.61 22.22 3.44
N TYR A 211 -6.56 22.22 2.61
CA TYR A 211 -6.46 23.10 1.44
C TYR A 211 -7.62 22.88 0.46
N ALA A 212 -8.13 21.65 0.37
CA ALA A 212 -9.14 21.21 -0.59
C ALA A 212 -10.53 21.84 -0.36
N VAL A 213 -10.77 22.39 0.84
CA VAL A 213 -12.05 23.03 1.21
C VAL A 213 -11.89 24.52 1.52
N GLN A 214 -10.71 25.09 1.23
CA GLN A 214 -10.52 26.54 1.32
C GLN A 214 -11.22 27.27 0.16
N PRO A 215 -11.61 28.54 0.34
CA PRO A 215 -12.30 29.29 -0.71
C PRO A 215 -11.51 29.35 -2.03
N MET A 216 -11.98 28.61 -3.04
CA MET A 216 -11.44 28.61 -4.41
C MET A 216 -12.51 28.27 -5.44
N THR A 217 -12.25 28.62 -6.70
CA THR A 217 -13.08 28.18 -7.84
C THR A 217 -12.88 26.70 -8.10
N LYS A 218 -13.89 26.04 -8.69
CA LYS A 218 -13.79 24.63 -9.10
C LYS A 218 -12.62 24.36 -10.04
N GLU A 219 -12.33 25.28 -10.95
CA GLU A 219 -11.22 25.15 -11.90
C GLU A 219 -9.86 25.15 -11.18
N ALA A 220 -9.65 26.12 -10.29
CA ALA A 220 -8.45 26.16 -9.43
C ALA A 220 -8.30 24.90 -8.55
N PHE A 221 -9.42 24.36 -8.05
CA PHE A 221 -9.40 23.10 -7.30
C PHE A 221 -8.91 21.92 -8.16
N ILE A 222 -9.43 21.81 -9.39
CA ILE A 222 -9.02 20.75 -10.33
C ILE A 222 -7.53 20.83 -10.61
N ASP A 223 -7.01 22.03 -10.87
CA ASP A 223 -5.59 22.25 -11.12
C ASP A 223 -4.75 21.79 -9.91
N VAL A 224 -5.09 22.26 -8.70
CA VAL A 224 -4.33 21.93 -7.48
C VAL A 224 -4.38 20.44 -7.14
N VAL A 225 -5.54 19.79 -7.26
CA VAL A 225 -5.69 18.38 -6.85
C VAL A 225 -5.04 17.41 -7.87
N THR A 226 -4.95 17.81 -9.14
CA THR A 226 -4.33 17.00 -10.20
C THR A 226 -2.83 17.26 -10.41
N GLU A 227 -2.29 18.34 -9.84
CA GLU A 227 -0.87 18.68 -9.91
C GLU A 227 0.00 17.78 -9.00
N GLY A 228 1.22 17.42 -9.44
CA GLY A 228 2.21 16.77 -8.58
C GLY A 228 1.90 15.33 -8.16
N GLN A 229 0.91 14.67 -8.76
CA GLN A 229 0.61 13.26 -8.49
C GLN A 229 1.71 12.36 -9.05
N THR A 230 2.29 11.51 -8.21
CA THR A 230 3.25 10.49 -8.65
C THR A 230 2.53 9.34 -9.36
N ALA A 231 3.24 8.65 -10.26
CA ALA A 231 2.68 7.46 -10.89
C ALA A 231 2.29 6.43 -9.81
N PRO A 232 1.07 5.87 -9.85
CA PRO A 232 0.65 4.87 -8.88
C PRO A 232 1.52 3.60 -9.04
N PRO A 233 1.73 2.83 -7.96
CA PRO A 233 2.39 1.53 -8.04
C PRO A 233 1.74 0.61 -9.08
N ALA A 234 2.55 -0.18 -9.79
CA ALA A 234 2.09 -1.00 -10.92
C ALA A 234 0.99 -2.01 -10.54
N TYR A 235 1.01 -2.52 -9.31
CA TYR A 235 0.01 -3.47 -8.82
C TYR A 235 -1.37 -2.84 -8.60
N PHE A 236 -1.51 -1.51 -8.60
CA PHE A 236 -2.80 -0.89 -8.26
C PHE A 236 -3.92 -1.26 -9.23
N GLY A 237 -3.59 -1.35 -10.52
CA GLY A 237 -4.54 -1.78 -11.53
C GLY A 237 -4.94 -3.25 -11.40
N TYR A 238 -4.07 -4.08 -10.82
CA TYR A 238 -4.32 -5.49 -10.56
C TYR A 238 -5.29 -5.66 -9.38
N ASP A 239 -5.05 -4.98 -8.27
CA ASP A 239 -5.93 -5.03 -7.08
C ASP A 239 -7.31 -4.47 -7.39
N ALA A 240 -7.40 -3.32 -8.06
CA ALA A 240 -8.68 -2.75 -8.47
C ALA A 240 -9.48 -3.67 -9.42
N ALA A 241 -8.79 -4.46 -10.25
CA ALA A 241 -9.45 -5.46 -11.09
C ALA A 241 -9.94 -6.64 -10.27
N LEU A 242 -9.12 -7.15 -9.35
CA LEU A 242 -9.49 -8.27 -8.48
C LEU A 242 -10.60 -7.92 -7.51
N ASN A 243 -10.63 -6.70 -6.95
CA ASN A 243 -11.69 -6.22 -6.06
C ASN A 243 -13.06 -6.13 -6.76
N LYS A 244 -13.09 -6.08 -8.10
CA LYS A 244 -14.32 -6.14 -8.90
C LYS A 244 -14.71 -7.57 -9.30
N ALA A 245 -13.79 -8.52 -9.22
CA ALA A 245 -13.94 -9.85 -9.78
C ALA A 245 -14.35 -10.91 -8.74
N ILE A 246 -14.96 -11.99 -9.20
CA ILE A 246 -15.03 -13.23 -8.42
C ILE A 246 -13.64 -13.87 -8.44
N ARG A 247 -13.05 -14.07 -7.26
CA ARG A 247 -11.67 -14.56 -7.10
C ARG A 247 -11.56 -15.63 -6.01
N PRO A 248 -10.49 -16.44 -5.99
CA PRO A 248 -10.24 -17.39 -4.92
C PRO A 248 -10.13 -16.69 -3.55
N LEU A 249 -10.70 -17.34 -2.53
CA LEU A 249 -10.63 -16.88 -1.16
C LEU A 249 -9.25 -17.15 -0.56
N PHE A 250 -8.80 -16.24 0.29
CA PHE A 250 -7.61 -16.44 1.11
C PHE A 250 -7.97 -16.93 2.51
N PHE A 251 -7.31 -18.00 2.95
CA PHE A 251 -7.47 -18.61 4.28
C PHE A 251 -6.12 -18.68 4.97
N GLU A 252 -5.93 -17.90 6.03
CA GLU A 252 -4.68 -17.80 6.79
C GLU A 252 -4.23 -19.15 7.35
N GLU A 253 -5.18 -20.02 7.71
CA GLU A 253 -4.94 -21.33 8.30
C GLU A 253 -4.25 -22.30 7.33
N THR A 254 -4.29 -22.02 6.03
CA THR A 254 -3.63 -22.86 5.01
C THR A 254 -2.10 -22.82 5.17
N GLY A 255 -1.56 -21.69 5.65
CA GLY A 255 -0.12 -21.49 5.79
C GLY A 255 0.68 -21.62 4.48
N SER A 256 1.99 -21.46 4.56
CA SER A 256 2.93 -21.68 3.45
C SER A 256 3.48 -23.12 3.48
N ARG A 257 3.57 -23.77 2.31
CA ARG A 257 4.14 -25.13 2.19
C ARG A 257 5.67 -25.07 2.27
N PRO A 258 6.34 -25.91 3.10
CA PRO A 258 7.79 -26.01 3.08
C PRO A 258 8.27 -26.69 1.79
N LEU A 259 9.34 -26.15 1.22
CA LEU A 259 10.04 -26.62 0.02
C LEU A 259 11.50 -26.92 0.36
N ASP A 260 12.03 -28.01 -0.18
CA ASP A 260 13.47 -28.22 -0.12
C ASP A 260 14.21 -27.34 -1.15
N LEU A 261 15.55 -27.24 -1.03
CA LEU A 261 16.34 -26.42 -1.93
C LEU A 261 16.23 -26.86 -3.41
N ALA A 262 16.03 -28.14 -3.69
CA ALA A 262 15.91 -28.62 -5.06
C ALA A 262 14.58 -28.14 -5.68
N GLU A 263 13.48 -28.19 -4.94
CA GLU A 263 12.18 -27.63 -5.34
C GLU A 263 12.28 -26.12 -5.58
N VAL A 264 12.97 -25.37 -4.70
CA VAL A 264 13.16 -23.92 -4.89
C VAL A 264 13.95 -23.61 -6.16
N LEU A 265 15.05 -24.33 -6.41
CA LEU A 265 15.88 -24.13 -7.60
C LEU A 265 15.16 -24.53 -8.90
N ASP A 266 14.27 -25.51 -8.85
CA ASP A 266 13.42 -25.91 -9.99
C ASP A 266 12.34 -24.84 -10.27
N ALA A 267 11.68 -24.34 -9.22
CA ALA A 267 10.72 -23.25 -9.33
C ALA A 267 11.37 -21.99 -9.94
N GLN A 268 12.58 -21.64 -9.50
CA GLN A 268 13.33 -20.49 -10.02
C GLN A 268 13.66 -20.63 -11.51
N GLN A 269 13.91 -21.84 -12.01
CA GLN A 269 14.20 -22.09 -13.44
C GLN A 269 12.95 -22.01 -14.33
N THR A 270 11.77 -22.29 -13.79
CA THR A 270 10.54 -22.41 -14.57
C THR A 270 9.75 -21.10 -14.68
N ARG A 271 9.90 -20.19 -13.69
CA ARG A 271 9.58 -18.73 -13.71
C ARG A 271 9.42 -18.09 -12.32
N ALA A 272 9.49 -18.85 -11.23
CA ALA A 272 9.23 -18.30 -9.91
C ALA A 272 10.31 -17.30 -9.48
N ILE A 273 9.90 -16.24 -8.78
CA ILE A 273 10.82 -15.37 -8.07
C ILE A 273 11.05 -15.94 -6.68
N VAL A 274 12.33 -16.06 -6.30
CA VAL A 274 12.71 -16.30 -4.91
C VAL A 274 12.70 -14.93 -4.21
N LEU A 275 11.72 -14.71 -3.35
CA LEU A 275 11.56 -13.49 -2.57
C LEU A 275 12.11 -13.72 -1.16
N ASP A 276 13.24 -13.09 -0.87
CA ASP A 276 13.91 -13.17 0.42
C ASP A 276 13.45 -12.01 1.32
N SER A 277 12.62 -12.34 2.32
CA SER A 277 12.03 -11.40 3.25
C SER A 277 12.84 -11.16 4.51
N ARG A 278 14.05 -11.74 4.61
CA ARG A 278 15.00 -11.45 5.69
C ARG A 278 15.51 -10.02 5.63
N SER A 279 16.13 -9.55 6.71
CA SER A 279 16.68 -8.20 6.76
C SER A 279 17.73 -7.96 5.64
N PRO A 280 17.89 -6.72 5.15
CA PRO A 280 18.93 -6.41 4.16
C PRO A 280 20.34 -6.78 4.61
N ASP A 281 20.60 -6.74 5.92
CA ASP A 281 21.90 -7.12 6.50
C ASP A 281 22.14 -8.63 6.39
N GLU A 282 21.14 -9.45 6.73
CA GLU A 282 21.22 -10.91 6.61
C GLU A 282 21.28 -11.37 5.15
N PHE A 283 20.50 -10.73 4.28
CA PHE A 283 20.54 -10.98 2.84
C PHE A 283 21.94 -10.74 2.26
N ALA A 284 22.58 -9.63 2.64
CA ALA A 284 23.91 -9.28 2.15
C ALA A 284 25.01 -10.25 2.62
N LEU A 285 24.85 -10.89 3.78
CA LEU A 285 25.76 -11.91 4.28
C LEU A 285 25.72 -13.22 3.48
N GLY A 286 24.57 -13.54 2.88
CA GLY A 286 24.39 -14.71 2.02
C GLY A 286 22.93 -14.95 1.63
N HIS A 287 22.67 -15.09 0.33
CA HIS A 287 21.35 -15.39 -0.23
C HIS A 287 21.45 -16.23 -1.51
N LEU A 288 20.33 -16.82 -1.96
CA LEU A 288 20.29 -17.59 -3.22
C LEU A 288 20.49 -16.66 -4.42
N ARG A 289 21.40 -17.03 -5.32
CA ARG A 289 21.64 -16.27 -6.55
C ARG A 289 20.34 -15.99 -7.31
N GLY A 290 20.08 -14.72 -7.60
CA GLY A 290 18.90 -14.28 -8.37
C GLY A 290 17.62 -14.16 -7.54
N SER A 291 17.69 -14.27 -6.21
CA SER A 291 16.60 -13.84 -5.34
C SER A 291 16.50 -12.32 -5.27
N ILE A 292 15.31 -11.82 -4.94
CA ILE A 292 15.05 -10.42 -4.66
C ILE A 292 14.89 -10.26 -3.16
N ASN A 293 15.55 -9.26 -2.56
CA ASN A 293 15.33 -8.92 -1.17
C ASN A 293 14.23 -7.88 -1.03
N VAL A 294 13.24 -8.17 -0.18
CA VAL A 294 12.36 -7.15 0.40
C VAL A 294 12.16 -7.52 1.86
N GLY A 295 12.87 -6.87 2.77
CA GLY A 295 12.75 -7.17 4.20
C GLY A 295 11.32 -7.02 4.71
N LEU A 296 10.91 -7.91 5.61
CA LEU A 296 9.54 -7.94 6.14
C LEU A 296 9.20 -6.69 6.99
N ALA A 297 10.21 -6.03 7.56
CA ALA A 297 10.03 -4.80 8.31
C ALA A 297 9.51 -3.65 7.42
N GLY A 298 8.54 -2.88 7.93
CA GLY A 298 8.01 -1.70 7.25
C GLY A 298 7.03 -2.02 6.14
N ARG A 299 7.18 -1.39 4.97
CA ARG A 299 6.21 -1.40 3.84
C ARG A 299 6.44 -2.57 2.87
N TYR A 300 6.60 -3.78 3.42
CA TYR A 300 6.92 -5.00 2.66
C TYR A 300 6.02 -5.22 1.43
N SER A 301 4.70 -5.23 1.62
CA SER A 301 3.73 -5.50 0.56
C SER A 301 3.86 -4.51 -0.60
N GLU A 302 3.92 -3.21 -0.30
CA GLU A 302 4.03 -2.17 -1.33
C GLU A 302 5.32 -2.25 -2.12
N PHE A 303 6.44 -2.52 -1.43
CA PHE A 303 7.70 -2.70 -2.13
C PHE A 303 7.62 -3.91 -3.05
N VAL A 304 7.11 -5.05 -2.58
CA VAL A 304 6.89 -6.23 -3.43
C VAL A 304 6.01 -5.89 -4.63
N GLY A 305 4.85 -5.27 -4.43
CA GLY A 305 3.93 -4.88 -5.50
C GLY A 305 4.50 -3.86 -6.48
N GLY A 306 5.50 -3.07 -6.07
CA GLY A 306 6.20 -2.12 -6.92
C GLY A 306 7.29 -2.76 -7.80
N ILE A 307 7.94 -3.82 -7.32
CA ILE A 307 9.12 -4.43 -7.99
C ILE A 307 8.86 -5.81 -8.62
N ILE A 308 7.88 -6.56 -8.12
CA ILE A 308 7.46 -7.86 -8.65
C ILE A 308 6.17 -7.67 -9.45
N THR A 309 6.15 -8.17 -10.69
CA THR A 309 4.95 -8.16 -11.53
C THR A 309 3.87 -9.06 -10.93
N ALA A 310 2.65 -8.54 -10.79
CA ALA A 310 1.51 -9.31 -10.31
C ALA A 310 1.29 -10.60 -11.13
N GLY A 311 0.87 -11.67 -10.45
CA GLY A 311 0.71 -13.01 -11.05
C GLY A 311 2.01 -13.77 -11.30
N THR A 312 3.17 -13.23 -10.90
CA THR A 312 4.43 -14.00 -10.92
C THR A 312 4.44 -15.00 -9.75
N PRO A 313 4.74 -16.28 -9.98
CA PRO A 313 4.86 -17.25 -8.90
C PRO A 313 5.99 -16.88 -7.93
N ILE A 314 5.76 -17.03 -6.62
CA ILE A 314 6.71 -16.65 -5.58
C ILE A 314 7.10 -17.86 -4.72
N VAL A 315 8.39 -17.97 -4.43
CA VAL A 315 8.93 -18.78 -3.34
C VAL A 315 9.47 -17.85 -2.26
N ILE A 316 9.00 -18.03 -1.03
CA ILE A 316 9.43 -17.21 0.11
C ILE A 316 10.72 -17.77 0.72
N VAL A 317 11.66 -16.90 1.06
CA VAL A 317 12.75 -17.19 2.01
C VAL A 317 12.57 -16.21 3.15
N ALA A 318 12.32 -16.70 4.36
CA ALA A 318 12.12 -15.86 5.54
C ALA A 318 12.90 -16.43 6.72
N ASP A 319 12.98 -15.67 7.81
CA ASP A 319 13.39 -16.20 9.09
C ASP A 319 12.31 -17.16 9.62
N GLU A 320 12.74 -18.11 10.45
CA GLU A 320 11.83 -19.09 11.06
C GLU A 320 10.63 -18.40 11.70
N ALA A 321 9.43 -18.92 11.43
CA ALA A 321 8.13 -18.41 11.88
C ALA A 321 7.61 -17.13 11.20
N HIS A 322 8.32 -16.57 10.23
CA HIS A 322 7.86 -15.40 9.46
C HIS A 322 7.33 -15.75 8.06
N GLU A 323 7.34 -17.02 7.66
CA GLU A 323 6.92 -17.46 6.33
C GLU A 323 5.43 -17.24 6.09
N ASN A 324 4.62 -17.49 7.12
CA ASN A 324 3.17 -17.28 7.06
C ASN A 324 2.83 -15.78 7.09
N GLU A 325 3.53 -14.96 7.88
CA GLU A 325 3.34 -13.51 7.86
C GLU A 325 3.65 -12.95 6.47
N SER A 326 4.79 -13.35 5.89
CA SER A 326 5.20 -12.99 4.53
C SER A 326 4.11 -13.35 3.52
N LYS A 327 3.58 -14.59 3.56
CA LYS A 327 2.48 -15.03 2.71
C LYS A 327 1.20 -14.20 2.90
N THR A 328 0.77 -13.97 4.14
CA THR A 328 -0.42 -13.15 4.44
C THR A 328 -0.27 -11.73 3.90
N ARG A 329 0.92 -11.14 4.05
CA ARG A 329 1.19 -9.78 3.58
C ARG A 329 1.25 -9.66 2.06
N LEU A 330 1.64 -10.71 1.35
CA LEU A 330 1.48 -10.79 -0.11
C LEU A 330 0.01 -10.91 -0.52
N ALA A 331 -0.77 -11.72 0.20
CA ALA A 331 -2.20 -11.89 -0.08
C ALA A 331 -3.00 -10.58 0.10
N ARG A 332 -2.57 -9.69 1.00
CA ARG A 332 -3.16 -8.34 1.19
C ARG A 332 -3.12 -7.47 -0.06
N ILE A 333 -2.24 -7.75 -1.02
CA ILE A 333 -2.16 -7.05 -2.32
C ILE A 333 -2.46 -8.01 -3.49
N GLY A 334 -3.13 -9.14 -3.23
CA GLY A 334 -3.53 -10.10 -4.26
C GLY A 334 -2.41 -10.98 -4.83
N PHE A 335 -1.23 -11.03 -4.22
CA PHE A 335 -0.10 -11.86 -4.67
C PHE A 335 -0.23 -13.27 -4.10
N ASP A 336 -1.24 -13.99 -4.57
CA ASP A 336 -1.66 -15.29 -4.01
C ASP A 336 -0.86 -16.50 -4.53
N ASP A 337 -0.13 -16.35 -5.64
CA ASP A 337 0.64 -17.41 -6.28
C ASP A 337 1.96 -17.71 -5.54
N VAL A 338 1.84 -18.01 -4.25
CA VAL A 338 2.93 -18.42 -3.37
C VAL A 338 3.03 -19.94 -3.42
N ILE A 339 4.05 -20.45 -4.12
CA ILE A 339 4.33 -21.88 -4.29
C ILE A 339 4.64 -22.53 -2.94
N GLY A 340 5.35 -21.80 -2.06
CA GLY A 340 5.79 -22.25 -0.76
C GLY A 340 6.93 -21.39 -0.21
N HIS A 341 7.62 -21.90 0.81
CA HIS A 341 8.80 -21.29 1.39
C HIS A 341 9.97 -22.27 1.44
N LEU A 342 11.20 -21.76 1.38
CA LEU A 342 12.40 -22.57 1.59
C LEU A 342 12.46 -23.04 3.05
N ALA A 343 12.45 -24.35 3.26
CA ALA A 343 12.68 -24.93 4.57
C ALA A 343 14.15 -24.76 5.00
N ASP A 344 14.36 -24.40 6.27
CA ASP A 344 15.67 -24.23 6.91
C ASP A 344 16.71 -23.43 6.08
N PRO A 345 16.46 -22.14 5.74
CA PRO A 345 17.33 -21.38 4.83
C PRO A 345 18.81 -21.41 5.19
N VAL A 346 19.14 -21.29 6.49
CA VAL A 346 20.54 -21.35 6.98
C VAL A 346 21.21 -22.68 6.62
N GLN A 347 20.50 -23.80 6.82
CA GLN A 347 21.02 -25.12 6.49
C GLN A 347 21.12 -25.30 4.97
N ALA A 348 20.11 -24.87 4.21
CA ALA A 348 20.10 -24.92 2.76
C ALA A 348 21.31 -24.17 2.16
N PHE A 349 21.60 -22.96 2.65
CA PHE A 349 22.72 -22.15 2.18
C PHE A 349 24.07 -22.78 2.53
N THR A 350 24.19 -23.31 3.75
CA THR A 350 25.42 -23.98 4.22
C THR A 350 25.74 -25.23 3.40
N ASN A 351 24.72 -26.02 3.05
CA ASN A 351 24.89 -27.27 2.32
C ASN A 351 25.13 -27.08 0.82
N ALA A 352 24.82 -25.89 0.28
CA ALA A 352 24.86 -25.63 -1.15
C ALA A 352 25.53 -24.29 -1.51
N PRO A 353 26.79 -24.04 -1.08
CA PRO A 353 27.45 -22.74 -1.23
C PRO A 353 27.62 -22.30 -2.68
N LYS A 354 27.59 -23.22 -3.65
CA LYS A 354 27.62 -22.89 -5.10
C LYS A 354 26.40 -22.09 -5.59
N HIS A 355 25.28 -22.14 -4.87
CA HIS A 355 24.05 -21.42 -5.19
C HIS A 355 23.91 -20.12 -4.38
N VAL A 356 24.81 -19.87 -3.43
CA VAL A 356 24.78 -18.72 -2.53
C VAL A 356 25.72 -17.64 -3.04
N VAL A 357 25.27 -16.39 -2.98
CA VAL A 357 26.08 -15.20 -3.27
C VAL A 357 25.95 -14.19 -2.13
N ARG A 358 26.82 -13.18 -2.12
CA ARG A 358 26.83 -12.09 -1.16
C ARG A 358 26.64 -10.78 -1.92
N SER A 359 25.84 -9.87 -1.37
CA SER A 359 25.72 -8.53 -1.93
C SER A 359 26.87 -7.65 -1.48
N SER A 360 27.36 -6.80 -2.37
CA SER A 360 28.38 -5.80 -2.02
C SER A 360 27.72 -4.62 -1.31
N ARG A 361 28.24 -4.29 -0.13
CA ARG A 361 27.83 -3.10 0.64
C ARG A 361 29.07 -2.36 1.11
N VAL A 362 29.05 -1.04 0.98
CA VAL A 362 30.17 -0.18 1.38
C VAL A 362 29.70 0.94 2.28
N GLU A 363 30.56 1.33 3.22
CA GLU A 363 30.39 2.58 3.97
C GLU A 363 30.76 3.78 3.08
N VAL A 364 30.49 4.99 3.57
CA VAL A 364 30.77 6.27 2.89
C VAL A 364 32.19 6.33 2.34
N ALA A 365 33.20 5.92 3.12
CA ALA A 365 34.60 5.92 2.68
C ALA A 365 34.85 5.02 1.46
N GLY A 366 34.19 3.85 1.42
CA GLY A 366 34.27 2.92 0.29
C GLY A 366 33.55 3.45 -0.95
N ALA A 367 32.37 4.04 -0.77
CA ALA A 367 31.64 4.71 -1.86
C ALA A 367 32.46 5.84 -2.48
N LYS A 368 33.11 6.69 -1.67
CA LYS A 368 34.01 7.74 -2.16
C LYS A 368 35.20 7.19 -2.95
N ALA A 369 35.83 6.12 -2.44
CA ALA A 369 36.94 5.48 -3.13
C ALA A 369 36.50 4.91 -4.48
N ALA A 370 35.30 4.33 -4.55
CA ALA A 370 34.70 3.86 -5.80
C ALA A 370 34.46 5.03 -6.77
N MET A 371 33.81 6.10 -6.32
CA MET A 371 33.53 7.29 -7.14
C MET A 371 34.80 7.97 -7.68
N ALA A 372 35.91 7.92 -6.94
CA ALA A 372 37.17 8.51 -7.37
C ALA A 372 38.02 7.59 -8.25
N GLY A 373 37.87 6.26 -8.12
CA GLY A 373 38.81 5.28 -8.66
C GLY A 373 38.23 4.31 -9.70
N VAL A 374 36.92 4.15 -9.76
CA VAL A 374 36.24 3.23 -10.68
C VAL A 374 35.78 4.00 -11.91
N ALA A 375 36.36 3.68 -13.05
CA ALA A 375 35.95 4.25 -14.33
C ALA A 375 34.50 3.84 -14.67
N ASP A 376 33.74 4.77 -15.26
CA ASP A 376 32.37 4.54 -15.73
C ASP A 376 31.36 4.09 -14.65
N LEU A 377 31.63 4.37 -13.37
CA LEU A 377 30.73 4.06 -12.25
C LEU A 377 29.38 4.77 -12.43
N GLN A 378 28.29 4.01 -12.40
CA GLN A 378 26.94 4.53 -12.36
C GLN A 378 26.52 4.75 -10.91
N VAL A 379 26.25 6.00 -10.53
CA VAL A 379 25.66 6.32 -9.23
C VAL A 379 24.14 6.45 -9.41
N VAL A 380 23.35 5.72 -8.64
CA VAL A 380 21.89 5.67 -8.79
C VAL A 380 21.21 5.97 -7.47
N ASP A 381 20.37 6.99 -7.46
CA ASP A 381 19.49 7.35 -6.33
C ASP A 381 18.11 6.76 -6.56
N VAL A 382 17.67 5.90 -5.62
CA VAL A 382 16.36 5.23 -5.68
C VAL A 382 15.31 5.83 -4.74
N ARG A 383 15.57 7.03 -4.20
CA ARG A 383 14.59 7.81 -3.43
C ARG A 383 13.45 8.35 -4.31
N GLN A 384 12.35 8.73 -3.68
CA GLN A 384 11.23 9.37 -4.35
C GLN A 384 11.57 10.81 -4.76
N PRO A 385 10.93 11.37 -5.82
CA PRO A 385 11.23 12.72 -6.30
C PRO A 385 11.21 13.79 -5.19
N GLY A 386 10.22 13.75 -4.28
CA GLY A 386 10.13 14.69 -3.16
C GLY A 386 11.32 14.63 -2.20
N GLU A 387 11.96 13.47 -2.02
CA GLU A 387 13.14 13.33 -1.16
C GLU A 387 14.42 13.82 -1.84
N THR A 388 14.45 13.87 -3.17
CA THR A 388 15.63 14.31 -3.94
C THR A 388 15.71 15.83 -4.10
N ALA A 389 14.61 16.53 -3.84
CA ALA A 389 14.52 17.99 -3.96
C ALA A 389 15.53 18.74 -3.09
N ASP A 390 15.83 18.20 -1.90
CA ASP A 390 16.75 18.84 -0.93
C ASP A 390 18.22 18.49 -1.16
N GLY A 391 18.53 17.59 -2.09
CA GLY A 391 19.90 17.26 -2.46
C GLY A 391 20.12 15.78 -2.78
N VAL A 392 21.12 15.52 -3.62
CA VAL A 392 21.55 14.20 -4.10
C VAL A 392 23.09 14.11 -4.12
N ILE A 393 23.64 12.90 -4.18
CA ILE A 393 25.06 12.68 -4.45
C ILE A 393 25.37 13.13 -5.88
N GLU A 394 26.48 13.86 -6.07
CA GLU A 394 26.87 14.41 -7.37
C GLU A 394 27.01 13.30 -8.43
N GLY A 395 26.42 13.55 -9.62
CA GLY A 395 26.42 12.59 -10.73
C GLY A 395 25.41 11.45 -10.61
N ALA A 396 24.54 11.45 -9.59
CA ALA A 396 23.52 10.42 -9.44
C ALA A 396 22.44 10.49 -10.52
N THR A 397 22.10 9.34 -11.09
CA THR A 397 20.92 9.14 -11.93
C THR A 397 19.72 8.89 -11.02
N LEU A 398 18.64 9.67 -11.18
CA LEU A 398 17.45 9.58 -10.32
C LEU A 398 16.44 8.60 -10.92
N ILE A 399 16.33 7.42 -10.31
CA ILE A 399 15.38 6.38 -10.68
C ILE A 399 14.74 5.87 -9.39
N ALA A 400 13.62 6.47 -9.01
CA ALA A 400 12.89 6.04 -7.82
C ALA A 400 12.61 4.53 -7.87
N LEU A 401 12.66 3.84 -6.72
CA LEU A 401 12.47 2.38 -6.68
C LEU A 401 11.18 1.93 -7.39
N THR A 402 10.11 2.72 -7.28
CA THR A 402 8.81 2.46 -7.92
C THR A 402 8.86 2.54 -9.45
N GLN A 403 9.84 3.24 -10.02
CA GLN A 403 10.06 3.38 -11.46
C GLN A 403 11.14 2.43 -11.98
N LEU A 404 11.80 1.68 -11.10
CA LEU A 404 12.98 0.90 -11.45
C LEU A 404 12.68 -0.11 -12.56
N ASN A 405 11.54 -0.81 -12.51
CA ASN A 405 11.16 -1.78 -13.53
C ASN A 405 11.07 -1.17 -14.94
N ASP A 406 10.50 0.03 -15.06
CA ASP A 406 10.28 0.69 -16.35
C ASP A 406 11.55 1.36 -16.89
N ARG A 407 12.42 1.80 -15.98
CA ARG A 407 13.59 2.61 -16.27
C ARG A 407 14.92 1.86 -16.12
N ILE A 408 14.89 0.56 -15.82
CA ILE A 408 16.11 -0.25 -15.64
C ILE A 408 17.02 -0.23 -16.87
N ASN A 409 16.45 -0.08 -18.07
CA ASN A 409 17.18 -0.01 -19.33
C ASN A 409 17.93 1.32 -19.55
N GLU A 410 17.74 2.31 -18.67
CA GLU A 410 18.56 3.53 -18.65
C GLU A 410 19.96 3.27 -18.06
N LEU A 411 20.14 2.14 -17.40
CA LEU A 411 21.39 1.71 -16.76
C LEU A 411 22.09 0.65 -17.63
N ASP A 412 23.42 0.67 -17.70
CA ASP A 412 24.21 -0.32 -18.45
C ASP A 412 24.57 -1.51 -17.53
N PRO A 413 24.08 -2.74 -17.82
CA PRO A 413 24.34 -3.91 -16.97
C PRO A 413 25.81 -4.34 -16.92
N THR A 414 26.64 -3.82 -17.83
CA THR A 414 28.08 -4.13 -17.89
C THR A 414 28.94 -3.20 -17.06
N LYS A 415 28.38 -2.11 -16.53
CA LYS A 415 29.12 -1.11 -15.75
C LYS A 415 28.93 -1.29 -14.24
N PRO A 416 29.96 -0.98 -13.44
CA PRO A 416 29.82 -0.92 -11.99
C PRO A 416 28.72 0.06 -11.59
N THR A 417 27.87 -0.35 -10.66
CA THR A 417 26.72 0.46 -10.21
C THR A 417 26.74 0.62 -8.69
N LEU A 418 26.72 1.85 -8.20
CA LEU A 418 26.57 2.22 -6.79
C LEU A 418 25.16 2.75 -6.55
N LEU A 419 24.40 2.07 -5.70
CA LEU A 419 23.03 2.45 -5.34
C LEU A 419 22.98 3.05 -3.95
N TYR A 420 22.07 4.01 -3.78
CA TYR A 420 21.70 4.50 -2.46
C TYR A 420 20.24 4.94 -2.43
N CYS A 421 19.68 4.92 -1.23
CA CYS A 421 18.41 5.55 -0.92
C CYS A 421 18.57 6.45 0.32
N ALA A 422 17.51 6.77 1.06
CA ALA A 422 17.64 7.57 2.28
C ALA A 422 18.50 6.87 3.38
N GLY A 423 18.32 5.57 3.58
CA GLY A 423 18.90 4.82 4.71
C GLY A 423 19.43 3.41 4.43
N GLY A 424 19.47 2.99 3.15
CA GLY A 424 20.00 1.67 2.74
C GLY A 424 18.97 0.57 2.48
N PHE A 425 17.71 0.73 2.91
CA PHE A 425 16.68 -0.32 2.74
C PHE A 425 16.24 -0.49 1.28
N ARG A 426 15.75 0.59 0.64
CA ARG A 426 15.27 0.56 -0.76
C ARG A 426 16.38 0.30 -1.76
N SER A 427 17.60 0.73 -1.46
CA SER A 427 18.75 0.48 -2.31
C SER A 427 19.17 -0.99 -2.31
N MET A 428 19.00 -1.72 -1.20
CA MET A 428 19.18 -3.18 -1.21
C MET A 428 18.12 -3.92 -2.04
N ILE A 429 16.86 -3.46 -2.01
CA ILE A 429 15.82 -3.98 -2.92
C ILE A 429 16.24 -3.75 -4.38
N ALA A 430 16.62 -2.52 -4.71
CA ALA A 430 17.09 -2.16 -6.05
C ALA A 430 18.33 -2.96 -6.48
N SER A 431 19.29 -3.17 -5.58
CA SER A 431 20.50 -3.96 -5.84
C SER A 431 20.14 -5.39 -6.23
N SER A 432 19.31 -6.07 -5.43
CA SER A 432 18.89 -7.44 -5.73
C SER A 432 18.09 -7.53 -7.04
N LYS A 433 17.30 -6.50 -7.38
CA LYS A 433 16.58 -6.42 -8.66
C LYS A 433 17.53 -6.24 -9.85
N LEU A 434 18.56 -5.41 -9.72
CA LEU A 434 19.57 -5.22 -10.75
C LEU A 434 20.42 -6.48 -10.94
N GLU A 435 20.83 -7.13 -9.85
CA GLU A 435 21.54 -8.42 -9.91
C GLU A 435 20.69 -9.49 -10.63
N GLN A 436 19.39 -9.56 -10.34
CA GLN A 436 18.46 -10.44 -11.06
C GLN A 436 18.34 -10.08 -12.55
N ALA A 437 18.40 -8.79 -12.90
CA ALA A 437 18.37 -8.30 -14.27
C ALA A 437 19.70 -8.48 -15.03
N GLY A 438 20.73 -9.04 -14.39
CA GLY A 438 22.01 -9.38 -15.02
C GLY A 438 23.13 -8.37 -14.79
N PHE A 439 22.95 -7.39 -13.90
CA PHE A 439 24.03 -6.52 -13.46
C PHE A 439 25.02 -7.33 -12.61
N THR A 440 26.29 -7.33 -13.00
CA THR A 440 27.30 -8.19 -12.36
C THR A 440 28.13 -7.50 -11.29
N ASP A 441 28.12 -6.17 -11.24
CA ASP A 441 28.88 -5.36 -10.28
C ASP A 441 27.97 -4.28 -9.70
N VAL A 442 27.27 -4.65 -8.63
CA VAL A 442 26.29 -3.81 -7.95
C VAL A 442 26.70 -3.66 -6.49
N THR A 443 26.75 -2.42 -6.00
CA THR A 443 27.13 -2.10 -4.63
C THR A 443 26.10 -1.16 -3.98
N ASP A 444 25.66 -1.47 -2.78
CA ASP A 444 24.80 -0.61 -1.95
C ASP A 444 25.62 0.27 -1.00
N LEU A 445 25.24 1.54 -0.87
CA LEU A 445 25.76 2.45 0.15
C LEU A 445 25.04 2.23 1.48
N LEU A 446 25.75 1.64 2.44
CA LEU A 446 25.25 1.42 3.80
C LEU A 446 24.88 2.76 4.46
N GLY A 447 23.65 2.85 4.97
CA GLY A 447 23.10 4.08 5.58
C GLY A 447 22.69 5.16 4.57
N GLY A 448 22.90 4.94 3.27
CA GLY A 448 22.40 5.78 2.19
C GLY A 448 22.80 7.26 2.25
N TYR A 449 21.91 8.11 1.74
CA TYR A 449 22.06 9.57 1.74
C TYR A 449 22.22 10.14 3.16
N GLY A 450 21.53 9.57 4.15
CA GLY A 450 21.64 10.00 5.55
C GLY A 450 23.06 9.85 6.09
N ALA A 451 23.70 8.70 5.84
CA ALA A 451 25.10 8.50 6.21
C ALA A 451 26.07 9.40 5.42
N TRP A 452 25.83 9.57 4.12
CA TRP A 452 26.64 10.44 3.26
C TRP A 452 26.62 11.91 3.72
N SER A 453 25.42 12.47 3.88
CA SER A 453 25.23 13.85 4.35
C SER A 453 25.69 14.02 5.80
N GLY A 454 25.41 13.04 6.67
CA GLY A 454 25.87 13.06 8.07
C GLY A 454 27.39 13.05 8.22
N ALA A 455 28.12 12.47 7.25
CA ALA A 455 29.58 12.53 7.18
C ALA A 455 30.12 13.86 6.63
N GLY A 456 29.25 14.81 6.25
CA GLY A 456 29.62 16.10 5.69
C GLY A 456 30.11 16.04 4.24
N GLU A 457 29.78 14.97 3.51
CA GLU A 457 30.18 14.82 2.11
C GLU A 457 29.34 15.71 1.17
N PRO A 458 29.90 16.11 0.01
CA PRO A 458 29.21 17.01 -0.90
C PRO A 458 27.89 16.43 -1.43
N VAL A 459 26.88 17.28 -1.47
CA VAL A 459 25.57 17.02 -2.11
C VAL A 459 25.24 18.18 -3.04
N VAL A 460 24.47 17.89 -4.09
CA VAL A 460 24.03 18.87 -5.08
C VAL A 460 22.51 18.89 -5.14
N VAL A 461 21.92 20.07 -5.30
CA VAL A 461 20.49 20.20 -5.56
C VAL A 461 20.26 19.92 -7.04
N PRO A 462 19.40 18.95 -7.42
CA PRO A 462 19.09 18.70 -8.82
C PRO A 462 18.55 19.96 -9.51
N ALA A 463 19.02 20.25 -10.73
CA ALA A 463 18.54 21.41 -11.49
C ALA A 463 17.16 21.11 -12.09
N GLY A 464 16.10 21.69 -11.52
CA GLY A 464 14.73 21.66 -12.06
C GLY A 464 14.10 20.27 -12.04
N VAL A 465 13.41 19.95 -10.94
CA VAL A 465 12.45 18.83 -10.88
C VAL A 465 11.05 19.39 -11.13
#